data_AF-A0A6A4Q3Q0-F1
#
_entry.id   AF-A0A6A4Q3Q0-F1
#
_cell.length_a   1.000
_cell.length_b   1.000
_cell.length_c   1.000
_cell.angle_alpha   90.00
_cell.angle_beta   90.00
_cell.angle_gamma   90.00
#
_symmetry.space_group_name_H-M   'P 1'
#
loop_
_entity.id
_entity.type
_entity.pdbx_description
1 polymer ?
#
loop_
_entity_poly.entity_id
_entity_poly.type
_entity_poly.pdbx_seq_one_letter_code
_entity_poly.pdbx_strand_id
1 'polypeptide(L)'
;MKNILKCFELISGLKVNFIKSSLIGIRVTDVFLADSTSFLSCKIASMLFLYLGILVGANLSSYSTWYTIIEKVAKRLALCK
;
A
#
# COMPACT_ATOMS: atom_id res chain seq x y z
N MET A 1 10.63 -1.67 11.77
CA MET A 1 9.22 -1.97 11.38
C MET A 1 8.84 -3.38 11.78
N LYS A 2 9.68 -4.39 11.55
CA LYS A 2 9.39 -5.78 11.92
C LYS A 2 9.00 -5.96 13.40
N ASN A 3 9.71 -5.31 14.32
CA ASN A 3 9.39 -5.37 15.76
C ASN A 3 8.07 -4.67 16.10
N ILE A 4 7.80 -3.51 15.50
CA ILE A 4 6.55 -2.77 15.70
C ILE A 4 5.35 -3.62 15.25
N LEU A 5 5.46 -4.27 14.08
CA LEU A 5 4.42 -5.15 13.57
C LEU A 5 4.25 -6.42 14.41
N LYS A 6 5.32 -6.96 14.99
CA LYS A 6 5.24 -8.04 15.97
C LYS A 6 4.52 -7.60 17.25
N CYS A 7 4.82 -6.41 17.75
CA CYS A 7 4.09 -5.84 18.90
C CYS A 7 2.60 -5.69 18.57
N PHE A 8 2.26 -5.21 17.37
CA PHE A 8 0.88 -5.14 16.91
C PHE A 8 0.23 -6.54 16.85
N GLU A 9 0.90 -7.54 16.27
CA GLU A 9 0.42 -8.92 16.20
C GLU A 9 0.15 -9.49 17.60
N LEU A 10 1.02 -9.23 18.58
CA LEU A 10 0.85 -9.65 19.97
C LEU A 10 -0.35 -8.97 20.66
N ILE A 11 -0.51 -7.66 20.48
CA ILE A 11 -1.57 -6.88 21.16
C ILE A 11 -2.94 -7.13 20.51
N SER A 12 -2.99 -7.20 19.18
CA SER A 12 -4.23 -7.39 18.44
C SER A 12 -4.68 -8.84 18.33
N GLY A 13 -3.77 -9.80 18.56
CA GLY A 13 -4.01 -11.22 18.28
C GLY A 13 -4.13 -11.56 16.78
N LEU A 14 -3.85 -10.61 15.89
CA LEU A 14 -3.94 -10.79 14.44
C LEU A 14 -2.58 -11.16 13.84
N LYS A 15 -2.56 -12.13 12.93
CA LYS A 15 -1.34 -12.51 12.21
C LYS A 15 -1.00 -11.51 11.10
N VAL A 16 0.17 -10.86 11.21
CA VAL A 16 0.60 -9.87 10.21
C VAL A 16 1.22 -10.56 8.99
N ASN A 17 0.83 -10.11 7.79
CA ASN A 17 1.42 -10.58 6.54
C ASN A 17 2.65 -9.74 6.16
N PHE A 18 3.82 -10.16 6.62
CA PHE A 18 5.09 -9.49 6.33
C PHE A 18 5.48 -9.45 4.85
N ILE A 19 4.91 -10.31 4.00
CA ILE A 19 5.16 -10.28 2.55
C ILE A 19 4.46 -9.07 1.92
N LYS A 20 3.26 -8.71 2.42
CA LYS A 20 2.49 -7.54 1.95
C LYS A 20 2.86 -6.25 2.68
N SER A 21 3.61 -6.32 3.78
CA SER A 21 4.06 -5.15 4.54
C SER A 21 5.35 -4.56 3.95
N SER A 22 5.31 -3.29 3.56
CA SER A 22 6.45 -2.55 3.00
C SER A 22 6.41 -1.08 3.43
N LEU A 23 7.55 -0.39 3.31
CA LEU A 23 7.66 1.04 3.59
C LEU A 23 7.60 1.82 2.27
N ILE A 24 6.83 2.90 2.23
CA ILE A 24 6.72 3.80 1.08
C ILE A 24 7.04 5.21 1.55
N GLY A 25 7.97 5.87 0.88
CA GLY A 25 8.32 7.25 1.15
C GLY A 25 7.35 8.21 0.47
N ILE A 26 6.85 9.21 1.20
CA ILE A 26 6.03 10.28 0.65
C ILE A 26 6.78 11.60 0.83
N ARG A 27 7.22 12.20 -0.28
CA ARG A 27 7.99 13.46 -0.27
C ARG A 27 9.25 13.43 0.60
N VAL A 28 9.89 12.27 0.71
CA VAL A 28 11.18 12.08 1.40
C VAL A 28 12.26 11.78 0.39
N THR A 29 13.52 12.03 0.75
CA THR A 29 14.67 11.69 -0.10
C THR A 29 14.90 10.19 -0.12
N ASP A 30 15.43 9.68 -1.23
CA ASP A 30 15.77 8.26 -1.37
C ASP A 30 16.81 7.83 -0.34
N VAL A 31 17.73 8.73 0.04
CA VAL A 31 18.72 8.50 1.10
C VAL A 31 18.03 8.23 2.44
N PHE A 32 17.11 9.12 2.85
CA PHE A 32 16.37 8.95 4.10
C PHE A 32 15.51 7.67 4.07
N LEU A 33 14.92 7.34 2.92
CA LEU A 33 14.14 6.13 2.75
C LEU A 33 15.00 4.86 2.87
N ALA A 34 16.19 4.86 2.27
CA ALA A 34 17.16 3.78 2.37
C ALA A 34 17.64 3.59 3.82
N ASP A 35 18.00 4.68 4.50
CA ASP A 35 18.43 4.65 5.90
C ASP A 35 17.30 4.12 6.81
N SER A 36 16.08 4.62 6.60
CA SER A 36 14.90 4.20 7.34
C SER A 36 14.60 2.71 7.13
N THR A 37 14.68 2.21 5.89
CA THR A 37 14.41 0.78 5.62
C THR A 37 15.50 -0.14 6.13
N SER A 38 16.76 0.29 6.11
CA SER A 38 17.86 -0.41 6.76
C SER A 38 17.62 -0.52 8.27
N PHE A 39 17.35 0.60 8.94
CA PHE A 39 17.05 0.65 10.37
C PHE A 39 15.82 -0.19 10.76
N LEU A 40 14.78 -0.14 9.93
CA LEU A 40 13.51 -0.81 10.19
C LEU A 40 13.49 -2.28 9.74
N SER A 41 14.52 -2.72 9.01
CA SER A 41 14.66 -4.03 8.36
C SER A 41 13.43 -4.41 7.53
N CYS A 42 13.01 -3.54 6.63
CA CYS A 42 11.86 -3.75 5.75
C CYS A 42 12.18 -3.44 4.27
N LYS A 43 11.30 -3.88 3.37
CA LYS A 43 11.42 -3.60 1.94
C LYS A 43 10.86 -2.21 1.62
N ILE A 44 11.52 -1.50 0.71
CA ILE A 44 10.97 -0.31 0.05
C ILE A 44 9.95 -0.77 -1.00
N ALA A 45 8.78 -0.14 -1.02
CA ALA A 45 7.80 -0.29 -2.09
C ALA A 45 7.69 0.99 -2.93
N SER A 46 7.17 0.82 -4.15
CA SER A 46 6.91 1.92 -5.08
C SER A 46 5.66 2.70 -4.68
N MET A 47 5.66 4.00 -5.00
CA MET A 47 4.53 4.89 -4.75
C MET A 47 3.28 4.53 -5.56
N LEU A 48 3.45 3.84 -6.70
CA LEU A 48 2.34 3.32 -7.51
C LEU A 48 1.98 1.90 -7.08
N PHE A 49 0.92 1.75 -6.29
CA PHE A 49 0.44 0.44 -5.83
C PHE A 49 -1.09 0.39 -5.72
N LEU A 50 -1.66 -0.81 -5.79
CA LEU A 50 -3.09 -1.05 -5.63
C LEU A 50 -3.46 -1.18 -4.15
N TYR A 51 -4.32 -0.28 -3.66
CA TYR A 51 -4.93 -0.38 -2.33
C TYR A 51 -6.45 -0.46 -2.47
N LEU A 52 -7.03 -1.56 -1.98
CA LEU A 52 -8.48 -1.83 -2.07
C LEU A 52 -9.07 -1.70 -3.49
N GLY A 53 -8.24 -1.90 -4.51
CA GLY A 53 -8.62 -1.80 -5.91
C GLY A 53 -8.36 -0.45 -6.58
N ILE A 54 -7.87 0.54 -5.83
CA ILE A 54 -7.52 1.90 -6.28
C ILE A 54 -6.00 2.00 -6.43
N LEU A 55 -5.53 2.57 -7.55
CA LEU A 55 -4.09 2.87 -7.72
C LEU A 55 -3.73 4.11 -6.91
N VAL A 56 -3.03 3.92 -5.80
CA VAL A 56 -2.43 4.99 -5.01
C VAL A 56 -1.23 5.53 -5.78
N GLY A 57 -1.07 6.85 -5.81
CA GLY A 57 0.00 7.53 -6.56
C GLY A 57 -0.30 7.76 -8.04
N ALA A 58 -1.39 7.22 -8.58
CA ALA A 58 -1.84 7.52 -9.93
C ALA A 58 -2.37 8.96 -10.03
N ASN A 59 -2.32 9.55 -11.23
CA ASN A 59 -2.87 10.87 -11.43
C ASN A 59 -4.41 10.83 -11.35
N LEU A 60 -4.96 11.28 -10.23
CA LEU A 60 -6.40 11.39 -10.00
C LEU A 60 -7.06 12.52 -10.82
N SER A 61 -6.32 13.42 -11.46
CA SER A 61 -6.94 14.37 -12.40
C SER A 61 -7.14 13.77 -13.80
N SER A 62 -6.56 12.60 -14.08
CA SER A 62 -6.72 11.92 -15.36
C SER A 62 -8.05 11.17 -15.46
N TYR A 63 -8.77 11.39 -16.55
CA TYR A 63 -9.98 10.65 -16.90
C TYR A 63 -9.74 9.13 -16.94
N SER A 64 -8.60 8.69 -17.47
CA SER A 64 -8.27 7.25 -17.59
C SER A 64 -8.18 6.54 -16.23
N THR A 65 -7.67 7.23 -15.21
CA THR A 65 -7.61 6.71 -13.84
C THR A 65 -9.01 6.52 -13.26
N TRP A 66 -9.91 7.48 -13.47
CA TRP A 66 -11.29 7.37 -13.00
C TRP A 66 -12.09 6.33 -13.77
N TYR A 67 -11.92 6.26 -15.09
CA TYR A 67 -12.61 5.28 -15.92
C TYR A 67 -12.34 3.85 -15.46
N THR A 68 -11.07 3.52 -15.20
CA THR A 68 -10.68 2.18 -14.72
C THR A 68 -11.24 1.86 -13.32
N ILE A 69 -11.32 2.84 -12.42
CA ILE A 69 -11.94 2.67 -11.09
C ILE A 69 -13.45 2.42 -11.22
N ILE A 70 -14.15 3.25 -12.02
CA ILE A 70 -15.61 3.13 -12.24
C ILE A 70 -15.96 1.77 -12.84
N GLU A 71 -15.22 1.35 -13.88
CA GLU A 71 -15.46 0.05 -14.52
C GLU A 71 -15.29 -1.12 -13.54
N LYS A 72 -14.27 -1.05 -12.68
CA LYS A 72 -14.00 -2.08 -11.67
C LYS A 72 -15.09 -2.14 -10.60
N VAL A 73 -15.61 -0.99 -10.15
CA VAL A 73 -16.72 -0.92 -9.20
C VAL A 73 -18.02 -1.42 -9.85
N ALA A 74 -18.32 -1.00 -11.08
CA ALA A 74 -19.50 -1.43 -11.83
C ALA A 74 -19.53 -2.96 -12.02
N LYS A 75 -18.39 -3.57 -12.39
CA LYS A 75 -18.27 -5.04 -12.49
C LYS A 75 -18.55 -5.75 -11.16
N ARG A 76 -18.05 -5.21 -10.04
CA ARG A 76 -18.31 -5.79 -8.71
C ARG A 76 -19.79 -5.68 -8.32
N LEU A 77 -20.43 -4.56 -8.62
CA LEU A 77 -21.86 -4.36 -8.37
C LEU A 77 -22.74 -5.25 -9.25
N ALA A 78 -22.33 -5.50 -10.51
CA ALA A 78 -23.04 -6.39 -11.42
C ALA A 78 -23.02 -7.86 -10.96
N LEU A 79 -21.97 -8.29 -10.25
CA LEU A 79 -21.87 -9.61 -9.62
C LEU A 79 -22.72 -9.74 -8.34
N CYS A 80 -23.27 -8.63 -7.83
CA CYS A 80 -24.20 -8.60 -6.71
C CYS A 80 -25.68 -8.63 -7.16
N LYS A 81 -25.95 -8.97 -8.41
CA LYS A 81 -27.27 -9.37 -8.93
C LYS A 81 -27.34 -10.89 -9.03
#